data_AF-A0A2N5GL25-F1
#
_entry.id   AF-A0A2N5GL25-F1
#
_cell.length_a   1.000
_cell.length_b   1.000
_cell.length_c   1.000
_cell.angle_alpha   90.00
_cell.angle_beta   90.00
_cell.angle_gamma   90.00
#
_symmetry.space_group_name_H-M   'P 1'
#
loop_
_entity.id
_entity.type
_entity.pdbx_description
1 polymer ?
#
loop_
_entity_poly.entity_id
_entity_poly.type
_entity_poly.pdbx_seq_one_letter_code
_entity_poly.pdbx_strand_id
1 'polypeptide(L)' 'MKRLLPIMLLTILILLGVSLLIFVLRMVWFPPGSMGMMMGRKMMFQHMFFWFGQMFWIFLIIIGVIIFIWLIINKKNKN' A
#
# COMPACT_ATOMS: atom_id res chain seq x y z
N MET A 1 -23.85 11.75 7.72
CA MET A 1 -22.52 11.88 7.07
C MET A 1 -21.33 11.88 8.04
N LYS A 2 -21.43 12.42 9.27
CA LYS A 2 -20.29 12.51 10.23
C LYS A 2 -19.68 11.17 10.67
N ARG A 3 -20.42 10.04 10.62
CA ARG A 3 -19.92 8.70 10.95
C ARG A 3 -19.20 7.98 9.79
N LEU A 4 -19.45 8.35 8.54
CA LEU A 4 -18.84 7.67 7.38
C LEU A 4 -17.38 8.08 7.17
N LEU A 5 -17.05 9.35 7.43
CA LEU A 5 -15.68 9.86 7.37
C LEU A 5 -14.70 9.11 8.28
N PRO A 6 -14.98 8.93 9.59
CA PRO A 6 -14.07 8.19 10.46
C PRO A 6 -13.97 6.72 10.05
N ILE A 7 -15.04 6.09 9.56
CA ILE A 7 -15.00 4.70 9.07
C ILE A 7 -14.11 4.57 7.83
N MET A 8 -14.24 5.48 6.86
CA MET A 8 -13.37 5.51 5.67
C MET A 8 -11.91 5.71 6.06
N LEU A 9 -11.63 6.66 6.94
CA LEU A 9 -10.28 6.97 7.39
C LEU A 9 -9.66 5.76 8.11
N LEU A 10 -10.45 5.09 8.96
CA LEU A 10 -10.04 3.88 9.67
C LEU A 10 -9.78 2.71 8.70
N THR A 11 -10.59 2.58 7.64
CA THR A 11 -10.38 1.58 6.58
C THR A 11 -9.09 1.82 5.80
N ILE A 12 -8.78 3.09 5.48
CA ILE A 12 -7.51 3.47 4.84
C ILE A 12 -6.33 3.15 5.76
N LEU A 13 -6.43 3.45 7.06
CA LEU A 13 -5.38 3.12 8.04
C LEU A 13 -5.12 1.62 8.12
N ILE A 14 -6.19 0.80 8.16
CA ILE A 14 -6.08 -0.66 8.18
C ILE A 14 -5.38 -1.16 6.90
N LEU A 15 -5.80 -0.68 5.73
CA LEU A 15 -5.18 -1.05 4.45
C LEU A 15 -3.69 -0.68 4.40
N LEU A 16 -3.33 0.49 4.92
CA LEU A 16 -1.95 0.97 5.00
C LEU A 16 -1.12 0.06 5.92
N GLY A 17 -1.66 -0.27 7.10
CA GLY A 17 -1.04 -1.19 8.05
C GLY A 17 -0.83 -2.60 7.49
N VAL A 18 -1.85 -3.16 6.81
CA VAL A 18 -1.75 -4.47 6.16
C VAL A 18 -0.72 -4.45 5.03
N SER A 19 -0.68 -3.39 4.22
CA SER A 19 0.32 -3.23 3.16
C SER A 19 1.75 -3.19 3.71
N LEU A 20 1.98 -2.46 4.81
CA LEU A 20 3.27 -2.43 5.50
C LEU A 20 3.64 -3.79 6.10
N LEU A 21 2.69 -4.52 6.68
CA LEU A 21 2.91 -5.87 7.19
C LEU A 21 3.33 -6.83 6.08
N ILE A 22 2.64 -6.79 4.92
CA ILE A 22 2.99 -7.59 3.74
C ILE A 22 4.40 -7.23 3.25
N PHE A 23 4.74 -5.93 3.23
CA PHE A 23 6.08 -5.48 2.85
C PHE A 23 7.16 -6.05 3.79
N VAL A 24 6.95 -5.97 5.11
CA VAL A 24 7.88 -6.53 6.10
C VAL A 24 7.99 -8.05 5.95
N LEU A 25 6.87 -8.76 5.83
CA LEU A 25 6.84 -10.22 5.59
C LEU A 25 7.65 -10.60 4.34
N ARG A 26 7.47 -9.86 3.25
CA ARG A 26 8.19 -10.15 2.01
C ARG A 26 9.69 -9.90 2.13
N MET A 27 10.10 -8.94 2.93
CA MET A 27 11.50 -8.54 3.10
C MET A 27 12.25 -9.41 4.12
N VAL A 28 11.54 -9.90 5.15
CA VAL A 28 12.11 -10.73 6.22
C VAL A 28 12.01 -12.22 5.90
N TRP A 29 10.86 -12.68 5.39
CA TRP A 29 10.58 -14.11 5.19
C TRP A 29 10.88 -14.60 3.78
N PHE A 30 10.85 -13.71 2.78
CA PHE A 30 11.22 -14.01 1.40
C PHE A 30 12.31 -13.05 0.88
N PRO A 31 13.45 -12.89 1.58
CA PRO A 31 14.62 -12.32 0.92
C PRO A 31 14.88 -13.20 -0.32
N PRO A 32 15.13 -12.64 -1.51
CA PRO A 32 15.31 -13.42 -2.72
C PRO A 32 16.38 -14.49 -2.47
N GLY A 33 15.92 -15.74 -2.34
CA GLY A 33 16.60 -16.80 -1.60
C GLY A 33 17.89 -17.34 -2.22
N SER A 34 18.27 -16.83 -3.39
CA SER A 34 19.56 -17.10 -4.05
C SER A 34 20.44 -15.87 -4.19
N MET A 35 19.92 -14.66 -3.92
CA MET A 35 20.64 -13.40 -4.01
C MET A 35 21.27 -12.98 -2.68
N GLY A 36 20.75 -13.38 -1.52
CA GLY A 36 21.29 -12.96 -0.23
C GLY A 36 22.78 -13.31 0.01
N MET A 37 23.28 -14.38 -0.61
CA MET A 37 24.70 -14.78 -0.50
C MET A 37 25.59 -14.28 -1.65
N MET A 38 25.01 -13.85 -2.79
CA MET A 38 25.76 -13.42 -4.00
C MET A 38 25.58 -11.93 -4.34
N MET A 39 24.56 -11.28 -3.79
CA MET A 39 24.16 -9.93 -4.14
C MET A 39 24.73 -8.95 -3.12
N GLY A 40 25.70 -8.13 -3.55
CA GLY A 40 26.30 -7.12 -2.70
C GLY A 40 25.24 -6.18 -2.11
N ARG A 41 25.50 -5.65 -0.91
CA ARG A 41 24.58 -4.78 -0.14
C ARG A 41 23.87 -3.71 -1.00
N LYS A 42 24.56 -3.10 -1.97
CA LYS A 42 24.00 -2.11 -2.89
C LYS A 42 22.82 -2.63 -3.73
N MET A 43 22.93 -3.82 -4.31
CA MET A 43 21.86 -4.38 -5.15
C MET A 43 20.65 -4.82 -4.32
N MET A 44 20.88 -5.29 -3.08
CA MET A 44 19.81 -5.59 -2.15
C MET A 44 18.99 -4.33 -1.83
N PHE A 45 19.65 -3.20 -1.51
CA PHE A 45 18.97 -1.92 -1.29
C PHE A 45 18.18 -1.46 -2.51
N GLN A 46 18.70 -1.67 -3.72
CA GLN A 46 18.00 -1.30 -4.95
C GLN A 46 16.71 -2.11 -5.14
N HIS A 47 16.75 -3.42 -4.91
CA HIS A 47 15.55 -4.26 -4.95
C HIS A 47 14.56 -3.89 -3.84
N MET A 48 15.05 -3.66 -2.62
CA MET A 48 14.23 -3.20 -1.49
C MET A 48 13.49 -1.91 -1.83
N PHE A 49 14.19 -0.91 -2.39
CA PHE A 49 13.62 0.36 -2.79
C PHE A 49 12.63 0.21 -3.95
N PHE A 50 12.93 -0.65 -4.92
CA PHE A 50 12.05 -0.96 -6.03
C PHE A 50 10.73 -1.60 -5.57
N TRP A 51 10.81 -2.63 -4.72
CA TRP A 51 9.64 -3.30 -4.15
C TRP A 51 8.81 -2.35 -3.27
N PHE A 52 9.47 -1.53 -2.46
CA PHE A 52 8.80 -0.50 -1.66
C PHE A 52 8.06 0.50 -2.55
N GLY A 53 8.75 1.00 -3.59
CA GLY A 53 8.17 1.92 -4.56
C GLY A 53 6.94 1.32 -5.24
N GLN A 54 7.01 0.07 -5.72
CA GLN A 54 5.88 -0.60 -6.35
C GLN A 54 4.67 -0.72 -5.41
N MET A 55 4.90 -1.16 -4.17
CA MET A 55 3.84 -1.26 -3.17
C MET A 55 3.22 0.09 -2.83
N PHE A 56 4.05 1.14 -2.73
CA PHE A 56 3.60 2.51 -2.50
C PHE A 56 2.73 3.04 -3.64
N TRP A 57 3.13 2.82 -4.91
CA TRP A 57 2.35 3.22 -6.07
C TRP A 57 1.01 2.48 -6.15
N ILE A 58 1.00 1.16 -5.92
CA ILE A 58 -0.23 0.36 -5.88
C ILE A 58 -1.18 0.91 -4.79
N PHE A 59 -0.63 1.22 -3.61
CA PHE A 59 -1.40 1.78 -2.52
C PHE A 59 -2.03 3.15 -2.86
N LEU A 60 -1.26 4.05 -3.49
CA LEU A 60 -1.76 5.33 -3.97
C LEU A 60 -2.90 5.18 -4.99
N ILE A 61 -2.78 4.24 -5.92
CA ILE A 61 -3.82 3.97 -6.92
C ILE A 61 -5.11 3.50 -6.22
N ILE A 62 -5.00 2.57 -5.26
CA ILE A 62 -6.17 2.07 -4.51
C ILE A 62 -6.87 3.22 -3.76
N ILE A 63 -6.12 4.09 -3.08
CA ILE A 63 -6.69 5.28 -2.42
C ILE A 63 -7.40 6.18 -3.43
N GLY A 64 -6.77 6.46 -4.57
CA GLY A 64 -7.35 7.30 -5.61
C GLY A 64 -8.70 6.75 -6.11
N VAL A 65 -8.78 5.44 -6.35
CA VAL A 65 -10.02 4.76 -6.77
C VAL A 65 -11.10 4.86 -5.68
N ILE A 66 -10.75 4.63 -4.40
CA ILE A 66 -11.71 4.73 -3.29
C ILE A 66 -12.27 6.15 -3.18
N ILE A 67 -11.41 7.18 -3.25
CA ILE A 67 -11.83 8.59 -3.21
C ILE A 67 -12.73 8.91 -4.40
N PHE A 68 -12.37 8.44 -5.60
CA PHE A 68 -13.15 8.68 -6.81
C PHE A 68 -14.56 8.07 -6.71
N ILE A 69 -14.66 6.82 -6.27
CA ILE A 69 -15.94 6.14 -6.02
C ILE A 69 -16.76 6.92 -4.98
N TRP A 70 -16.13 7.36 -3.90
CA TRP A 70 -16.80 8.12 -2.85
C TRP A 70 -17.37 9.45 -3.37
N LEU A 71 -16.62 10.18 -4.19
CA LEU A 71 -17.09 11.43 -4.81
C LEU A 71 -18.30 11.20 -5.71
N ILE A 72 -18.31 10.14 -6.52
CA ILE A 72 -19.44 9.79 -7.39
C ILE A 72 -20.69 9.49 -6.56
N ILE A 73 -20.57 8.65 -5.54
CA ILE A 73 -21.70 8.27 -4.67
C ILE A 73 -22.25 9.50 -3.94
N ASN A 74 -21.37 10.34 -3.40
CA ASN A 74 -21.78 11.53 -2.66
C ASN A 74 -22.46 12.58 -3.55
N LYS A 75 -22.03 12.70 -4.82
CA LYS A 75 -22.70 13.56 -5.81
C LYS A 75 -24.09 13.02 -6.17
N LYS A 76 -24.25 11.70 -6.31
CA LYS A 76 -25.55 11.06 -6.61
C LYS A 76 -26.56 11.23 -5.46
N ASN A 77 -26.11 11.22 -4.21
CA ASN A 77 -26.98 11.32 -3.03
C ASN A 77 -27.36 12.79 -2.68
N LYS A 78 -26.81 13.77 -3.40
CA LYS A 78 -27.07 15.21 -3.21
C LYS A 78 -28.02 15.81 -4.25
N ASN A 79 -28.23 15.12 -5.37
CA ASN A 79 -29.29 15.40 -6.36
C ASN A 79 -30.54 14.59 -6.01
#